data_AF-A0A257SW62-F1
#
_entry.id   AF-A0A257SW62-F1
#
_cell.length_a   1.000
_cell.length_b   1.000
_cell.length_c   1.000
_cell.angle_alpha   90.00
_cell.angle_beta   90.00
_cell.angle_gamma   90.00
#
_symmetry.space_group_name_H-M   'P 1'
#
loop_
_entity.id
_entity.type
_entity.pdbx_description
1 polymer ?
#
loop_
_entity_poly.entity_id
_entity_poly.type
_entity_poly.pdbx_seq_one_letter_code
_entity_poly.pdbx_strand_id
1 'polypeptide(L)' 'MTLHKFLYMGGYAFYVWTSYAIALVVLSANVLQPLYHQRRLRERLARRLRRGAGR' A
#
# COMPACT_ATOMS: atom_id res chain seq x y z
N MET A 1 -25.69 -22.32 8.84
CA MET A 1 -25.32 -21.07 9.54
C MET A 1 -24.54 -20.20 8.57
N THR A 2 -25.23 -19.28 7.90
CA THR A 2 -24.78 -18.71 6.63
C THR A 2 -23.97 -17.43 6.85
N LEU A 3 -22.80 -17.33 6.22
CA LEU A 3 -21.90 -16.15 6.19
C LEU A 3 -22.64 -14.83 5.86
N HIS A 4 -23.72 -14.93 5.09
CA HIS A 4 -24.60 -13.80 4.77
C HIS A 4 -25.16 -13.09 6.02
N LYS A 5 -25.43 -13.82 7.11
CA LYS A 5 -25.97 -13.26 8.35
C LYS A 5 -24.92 -12.42 9.10
N PHE A 6 -23.64 -12.77 9.01
CA PHE A 6 -22.54 -11.97 9.57
C PHE A 6 -22.28 -10.68 8.76
N LEU A 7 -22.49 -10.73 7.44
CA LEU A 7 -22.39 -9.58 6.55
C LEU A 7 -23.62 -8.65 6.61
N TYR A 8 -24.79 -9.20 6.96
CA TYR A 8 -26.07 -8.49 7.02
C TYR A 8 -26.72 -8.50 8.42
N MET A 9 -25.92 -8.49 9.48
CA MET A 9 -26.38 -8.12 10.83
C MET A 9 -26.60 -6.59 10.84
N GLY A 10 -27.76 -6.15 10.37
CA GLY A 10 -28.16 -4.76 10.12
C GLY A 10 -27.49 -3.74 11.04
N GLY A 11 -26.41 -3.12 10.55
CA GLY A 11 -25.67 -2.06 11.25
C GLY A 11 -24.18 -2.35 11.47
N TYR A 12 -23.79 -3.55 11.92
CA TYR A 12 -22.41 -3.80 12.41
C TYR A 12 -21.39 -4.09 11.31
N ALA A 13 -21.81 -4.70 10.20
CA ALA A 13 -20.89 -5.05 9.12
C ALA A 13 -20.21 -3.82 8.49
N PHE A 14 -20.88 -2.67 8.50
CA PHE A 14 -20.34 -1.41 8.01
C PHE A 14 -19.18 -0.88 8.87
N TYR A 15 -19.29 -0.99 10.20
CA TYR A 15 -18.23 -0.60 11.13
C TYR A 15 -16.96 -1.44 10.97
N VAL A 16 -17.15 -2.75 10.79
CA VAL A 16 -16.05 -3.70 10.57
C VAL A 16 -15.35 -3.40 9.25
N TRP A 17 -16.12 -3.25 8.16
CA TRP A 17 -15.56 -2.90 6.85
C TRP A 17 -14.86 -1.55 6.83
N THR A 18 -15.40 -0.54 7.53
CA THR A 18 -14.77 0.79 7.60
C THR A 18 -13.45 0.73 8.38
N SER A 19 -13.41 -0.05 9.47
CA SER A 19 -12.17 -0.27 10.24
C SER A 19 -11.10 -0.96 9.38
N TYR A 20 -11.48 -1.98 8.60
CA TYR A 20 -10.58 -2.62 7.64
C TYR A 20 -10.16 -1.68 6.51
N ALA A 21 -11.06 -0.84 6.00
CA ALA A 21 -10.75 0.13 4.96
C ALA A 21 -9.72 1.16 5.43
N ILE A 22 -9.90 1.71 6.64
CA ILE A 22 -8.94 2.64 7.23
C ILE A 22 -7.58 1.96 7.41
N ALA A 23 -7.55 0.75 7.97
CA ALA A 23 -6.32 -0.01 8.14
C ALA A 23 -5.63 -0.25 6.78
N LEU A 24 -6.39 -0.63 5.75
CA LEU A 24 -5.88 -0.88 4.41
C LEU A 24 -5.35 0.40 3.76
N VAL A 25 -6.00 1.55 3.96
CA VAL A 25 -5.53 2.85 3.49
C VAL A 25 -4.20 3.23 4.15
N VAL A 26 -4.09 3.09 5.48
CA VAL A 26 -2.85 3.39 6.21
C VAL A 26 -1.72 2.46 5.77
N LEU A 27 -1.99 1.16 5.67
CA LEU A 27 -1.00 0.18 5.23
C LEU A 27 -0.55 0.45 3.79
N SER A 28 -1.51 0.74 2.89
CA SER A 28 -1.24 1.06 1.50
C SER A 28 -0.40 2.33 1.40
N ALA A 29 -0.75 3.40 2.12
CA ALA A 29 0.03 4.62 2.15
C ALA A 29 1.46 4.37 2.64
N ASN A 30 1.61 3.57 3.70
CA ASN A 30 2.92 3.22 4.26
C ASN A 30 3.78 2.39 3.28
N VAL A 31 3.17 1.54 2.45
CA VAL A 31 3.87 0.73 1.44
C VAL A 31 4.11 1.52 0.14
N LEU A 32 3.19 2.37 -0.28
CA LEU A 32 3.31 3.22 -1.47
C LEU A 32 4.44 4.24 -1.31
N GLN A 33 4.61 4.81 -0.11
CA GLN A 33 5.63 5.81 0.18
C GLN A 33 7.08 5.33 -0.14
N PRO A 34 7.56 4.18 0.37
CA PRO A 34 8.87 3.65 0.02
C PRO A 34 8.93 3.17 -1.43
N LEU A 35 7.84 2.66 -2.02
CA LEU A 35 7.81 2.27 -3.43
C LEU A 35 8.07 3.46 -4.37
N TYR A 36 7.40 4.59 -4.11
CA TYR A 36 7.60 5.83 -4.85
C TYR A 36 9.02 6.39 -4.64
N HIS A 37 9.55 6.29 -3.42
CA HIS A 37 10.90 6.76 -3.11
C HIS A 37 11.98 5.88 -3.75
N GLN A 38 11.80 4.55 -3.73
CA GLN A 38 12.69 3.57 -4.36
C GLN A 38 12.83 3.79 -5.86
N ARG A 39 11.74 4.13 -6.56
CA ARG A 39 11.79 4.42 -8.00
C ARG A 39 12.74 5.58 -8.30
N ARG A 40 12.64 6.68 -7.54
CA ARG A 40 13.54 7.84 -7.69
C ARG A 40 14.98 7.51 -7.32
N LEU A 41 15.21 6.68 -6.31
CA LEU A 41 16.56 6.26 -5.92
C LEU A 41 17.22 5.36 -6.98
N ARG A 42 16.48 4.38 -7.53
CA ARG A 42 16.96 3.51 -8.61
C ARG A 42 17.37 4.30 -9.85
N GLU A 43 16.58 5.28 -10.26
CA GLU A 43 16.95 6.14 -11.40
C GLU A 43 18.23 6.96 -11.13
N ARG A 44 18.41 7.45 -9.90
CA ARG A 44 19.64 8.17 -9.50
C ARG A 44 20.85 7.25 -9.52
N LEU A 45 20.72 6.02 -9.02
CA LEU A 45 21.79 5.02 -9.02
C LEU A 45 22.15 4.58 -10.45
N ALA A 46 21.16 4.31 -11.30
CA ALA A 46 21.38 3.96 -12.71
C ALA A 46 22.12 5.05 -13.48
N ARG A 47 21.81 6.34 -13.22
CA ARG A 47 22.54 7.47 -13.81
C ARG A 47 23.99 7.59 -13.30
N ARG A 48 24.27 7.22 -12.04
CA ARG A 48 25.63 7.26 -11.49
C ARG A 48 26.51 6.13 -12.05
N LEU A 49 25.98 4.92 -12.17
CA LEU A 49 26.70 3.78 -12.76
C LEU A 49 27.14 4.07 -14.20
N ARG A 50 26.28 4.70 -15.00
CA ARG A 50 26.62 5.11 -16.38
C ARG A 50 27.72 6.17 -16.48
N ARG A 51 27.90 7.00 -15.45
CA ARG A 51 28.96 8.04 -15.42
C ARG A 51 30.27 7.55 -14.80
N GLY A 52 30.23 6.51 -13.96
CA GLY A 52 31.42 5.91 -13.34
C GLY A 52 32.16 4.95 -14.26
N ALA A 53 31.49 4.30 -15.21
CA ALA A 53 32.09 3.33 -16.15
C ALA A 53 32.93 3.97 -17.28
N GLY A 54 33.17 5.28 -17.23
CA GLY A 54 33.98 6.03 -18.20
C GLY A 54 35.31 6.55 -17.65
N ARG A 55 35.76 6.05 -16.49
CA ARG A 55 37.12 6.21 -15.95
C ARG A 55 37.75 4.84 -15.81
#